data_AF-A0A060BJY5-F1
#
_entry.id   AF-A0A060BJY5-F1
#
_cell.length_a   1.000
_cell.length_b   1.000
_cell.length_c   1.000
_cell.angle_alpha   90.00
_cell.angle_beta   90.00
_cell.angle_gamma   90.00
#
_symmetry.space_group_name_H-M   'P 1'
#
loop_
_entity.id
_entity.type
_entity.pdbx_description
1 polymer ?
#
loop_
_entity_poly.entity_id
_entity_poly.type
_entity_poly.pdbx_seq_one_letter_code
_entity_poly.pdbx_strand_id
1 'polypeptide(L)'
;AGTLRVVNGTATGGCEGARQRHWPENEWRDNTNLDKARGLLGQVKHEFGSQISWSDLITFAGTTAIKASGGPAKKFCFGRIDDVDGKRSISLGVEGVKECRGNKFCKSDFECPVAFRWPQQDPSDHARCNLTQPDRLQASHSVGLIYVYPEGPELKSSARGYDAKQVHNRSPQLSALEVRDTFKERMGWTDRETVALIGGGHTLGRTHGNCNLTGTKWASHPYNEVGPYFEAQAGSLRGPTDGTCGQGASAGLAENTLSSGFEGPWGRTPSQWNYDFFDAMLAEEWEAV
;
A
#
# COMPACT_ATOMS: atom_id res chain seq x y z
N ALA A 1 -2.64 9.51 -2.04
CA ALA A 1 -3.73 9.57 -3.05
C ALA A 1 -4.71 8.42 -2.84
N GLY A 2 -4.25 7.17 -2.85
CA GLY A 2 -5.11 5.99 -2.71
C GLY A 2 -5.83 5.82 -1.37
N THR A 3 -5.60 6.68 -0.37
CA THR A 3 -6.39 6.67 0.87
C THR A 3 -7.75 7.36 0.73
N LEU A 4 -8.00 8.00 -0.43
CA LEU A 4 -9.25 8.72 -0.73
C LEU A 4 -10.47 7.84 -0.52
N ARG A 5 -11.56 8.46 -0.14
CA ARG A 5 -12.89 7.86 -0.07
C ARG A 5 -13.95 8.93 -0.11
N VAL A 6 -15.14 8.55 -0.55
CA VAL A 6 -16.31 9.41 -0.54
C VAL A 6 -17.44 8.67 0.14
N VAL A 7 -17.83 9.11 1.34
CA VAL A 7 -18.94 8.54 2.11
C VAL A 7 -19.97 9.64 2.32
N ASN A 8 -21.20 9.42 1.86
CA ASN A 8 -22.30 10.39 1.98
C ASN A 8 -21.91 11.80 1.50
N GLY A 9 -21.19 11.90 0.37
CA GLY A 9 -20.71 13.16 -0.20
C GLY A 9 -19.52 13.80 0.52
N THR A 10 -19.04 13.20 1.62
CA THR A 10 -17.86 13.69 2.36
C THR A 10 -16.60 12.96 1.91
N ALA A 11 -15.63 13.70 1.39
CA ALA A 11 -14.33 13.17 1.01
C ALA A 11 -13.36 13.17 2.21
N THR A 12 -12.72 12.05 2.48
CA THR A 12 -11.63 11.94 3.47
C THR A 12 -10.45 11.16 2.88
N GLY A 13 -9.29 11.15 3.52
CA GLY A 13 -8.09 10.57 2.92
C GLY A 13 -7.58 11.39 1.73
N GLY A 14 -6.92 10.75 0.78
CA GLY A 14 -6.50 11.34 -0.48
C GLY A 14 -5.02 11.70 -0.54
N CYS A 15 -4.68 12.69 -1.37
CA CYS A 15 -3.33 13.24 -1.47
C CYS A 15 -3.18 14.61 -0.79
N GLU A 16 -4.29 15.26 -0.45
CA GLU A 16 -4.32 16.52 0.27
C GLU A 16 -3.61 16.38 1.63
N GLY A 17 -2.71 17.31 1.94
CA GLY A 17 -2.04 17.35 3.24
C GLY A 17 -0.73 16.58 3.36
N ALA A 18 -0.38 15.73 2.38
CA ALA A 18 0.75 14.81 2.51
C ALA A 18 0.74 14.04 3.85
N ARG A 19 -0.44 13.56 4.26
CA ARG A 19 -0.61 12.86 5.55
C ARG A 19 0.16 11.54 5.63
N GLN A 20 0.61 10.99 4.50
CA GLN A 20 1.59 9.90 4.45
C GLN A 20 2.93 10.21 5.16
N ARG A 21 3.22 11.48 5.48
CA ARG A 21 4.39 11.85 6.32
C ARG A 21 4.15 11.61 7.81
N HIS A 22 2.88 11.56 8.20
CA HIS A 22 2.42 11.58 9.58
C HIS A 22 1.76 10.27 9.94
N TRP A 23 1.63 10.03 11.24
CA TRP A 23 0.84 8.94 11.75
C TRP A 23 -0.66 9.17 11.44
N PRO A 24 -1.45 8.12 11.15
CA PRO A 24 -1.07 6.71 11.07
C PRO A 24 -0.54 6.25 9.72
N GLU A 25 -0.70 7.04 8.65
CA GLU A 25 -0.41 6.59 7.29
C GLU A 25 1.07 6.22 7.10
N ASN A 26 2.00 6.94 7.75
CA ASN A 26 3.42 6.65 7.64
C ASN A 26 3.84 5.28 8.21
N GLU A 27 3.03 4.66 9.05
CA GLU A 27 3.27 3.36 9.70
C GLU A 27 2.41 2.22 9.12
N TRP A 28 1.57 2.52 8.13
CA TRP A 28 0.78 1.49 7.46
C TRP A 28 1.65 0.49 6.72
N ARG A 29 1.25 -0.80 6.76
CA ARG A 29 2.00 -1.88 6.13
C ARG A 29 2.18 -1.71 4.63
N ASP A 30 1.21 -1.14 3.95
CA ASP A 30 1.29 -0.89 2.52
C ASP A 30 2.23 0.28 2.16
N ASN A 31 2.60 1.11 3.15
CA ASN A 31 3.49 2.26 2.96
C ASN A 31 4.96 1.94 3.31
N THR A 32 5.29 0.66 3.45
CA THR A 32 6.67 0.19 3.72
C THR A 32 7.67 0.76 2.72
N ASN A 33 8.80 1.25 3.22
CA ASN A 33 9.86 1.91 2.47
C ASN A 33 9.48 3.22 1.76
N LEU A 34 8.23 3.69 1.84
CA LEU A 34 7.86 5.01 1.29
C LEU A 34 8.43 6.17 2.11
N ASP A 35 8.87 5.92 3.33
CA ASP A 35 9.74 6.82 4.09
C ASP A 35 11.04 7.15 3.34
N LYS A 36 11.69 6.15 2.74
CA LYS A 36 12.88 6.33 1.91
C LYS A 36 12.56 7.13 0.64
N ALA A 37 11.44 6.82 -0.02
CA ALA A 37 10.98 7.58 -1.18
C ALA A 37 10.75 9.06 -0.85
N ARG A 38 10.14 9.37 0.31
CA ARG A 38 10.00 10.75 0.79
C ARG A 38 11.35 11.37 1.17
N GLY A 39 12.27 10.58 1.73
CA GLY A 39 13.65 10.99 2.03
C GLY A 39 14.40 11.49 0.79
N LEU A 40 14.27 10.80 -0.35
CA LEU A 40 14.84 11.23 -1.63
C LEU A 40 14.29 12.58 -2.10
N LEU A 41 12.99 12.83 -1.88
CA LEU A 41 12.37 14.12 -2.18
C LEU A 41 12.78 15.22 -1.20
N GLY A 42 13.40 14.88 -0.07
CA GLY A 42 13.84 15.83 0.96
C GLY A 42 14.82 16.88 0.44
N GLN A 43 15.70 16.53 -0.50
CA GLN A 43 16.63 17.49 -1.11
C GLN A 43 15.86 18.55 -1.93
N VAL A 44 14.90 18.11 -2.77
CA VAL A 44 14.03 19.02 -3.52
C VAL A 44 13.20 19.88 -2.57
N LYS A 45 12.65 19.28 -1.51
CA LYS A 45 11.91 20.03 -0.51
C LYS A 45 12.77 21.09 0.19
N HIS A 46 14.01 20.77 0.50
CA HIS A 46 14.95 21.68 1.13
C HIS A 46 15.27 22.88 0.23
N GLU A 47 15.53 22.63 -1.05
CA GLU A 47 15.84 23.68 -2.04
C GLU A 47 14.67 24.65 -2.26
N PHE A 48 13.45 24.13 -2.43
CA PHE A 48 12.28 24.96 -2.73
C PHE A 48 11.56 25.49 -1.48
N GLY A 49 11.85 24.95 -0.30
CA GLY A 49 11.32 25.43 0.97
C GLY A 49 9.79 25.51 0.97
N SER A 50 9.23 26.67 1.35
CA SER A 50 7.78 26.90 1.39
C SER A 50 7.12 27.11 0.03
N GLN A 51 7.89 27.21 -1.07
CA GLN A 51 7.35 27.43 -2.42
C GLN A 51 6.60 26.21 -2.97
N ILE A 52 6.86 25.01 -2.44
CA ILE A 52 6.16 23.78 -2.78
C ILE A 52 5.75 23.04 -1.50
N SER A 53 4.49 22.66 -1.38
CA SER A 53 4.06 21.80 -0.27
C SER A 53 4.61 20.38 -0.45
N TRP A 54 4.77 19.62 0.64
CA TRP A 54 5.02 18.18 0.54
C TRP A 54 3.92 17.46 -0.24
N SER A 55 2.67 17.90 -0.07
CA SER A 55 1.50 17.34 -0.76
C SER A 55 1.62 17.45 -2.28
N ASP A 56 2.02 18.62 -2.79
CA ASP A 56 2.30 18.78 -4.20
C ASP A 56 3.60 18.09 -4.62
N LEU A 57 4.67 18.17 -3.84
CA LEU A 57 5.94 17.55 -4.19
C LEU A 57 5.82 16.03 -4.38
N ILE A 58 5.17 15.33 -3.45
CA ILE A 58 4.99 13.87 -3.52
C ILE A 58 4.15 13.47 -4.74
N THR A 59 3.06 14.19 -4.99
CA THR A 59 2.16 13.87 -6.11
C THR A 59 2.75 14.27 -7.47
N PHE A 60 3.48 15.38 -7.52
CA PHE A 60 4.17 15.85 -8.71
C PHE A 60 5.34 14.95 -9.09
N ALA A 61 6.07 14.42 -8.11
CA ALA A 61 7.11 13.42 -8.34
C ALA A 61 6.57 12.19 -9.06
N GLY A 62 5.41 11.66 -8.64
CA GLY A 62 4.74 10.55 -9.34
C GLY A 62 4.35 10.88 -10.78
N THR A 63 3.82 12.08 -11.02
CA THR A 63 3.46 12.53 -12.37
C THR A 63 4.69 12.70 -13.26
N THR A 64 5.78 13.21 -12.69
CA THR A 64 7.07 13.39 -13.39
C THR A 64 7.70 12.03 -13.70
N ALA A 65 7.61 11.05 -12.80
CA ALA A 65 8.09 9.68 -13.04
C ALA A 65 7.33 9.01 -14.19
N ILE A 66 5.99 9.14 -14.23
CA ILE A 66 5.18 8.62 -15.36
C ILE A 66 5.58 9.31 -16.67
N LYS A 67 5.82 10.63 -16.66
CA LYS A 67 6.26 11.34 -17.86
C LYS A 67 7.66 10.90 -18.31
N ALA A 68 8.59 10.72 -17.37
CA ALA A 68 9.97 10.34 -17.64
C ALA A 68 10.09 8.91 -18.20
N SER A 69 9.17 8.01 -17.83
CA SER A 69 9.11 6.66 -18.42
C SER A 69 8.51 6.63 -19.84
N GLY A 70 8.07 7.77 -20.39
CA GLY A 70 7.38 7.85 -21.69
C GLY A 70 5.85 7.74 -21.59
N GLY A 71 5.30 7.76 -20.38
CA GLY A 71 3.87 7.60 -20.13
C GLY A 71 3.02 8.86 -20.38
N PRO A 72 1.69 8.72 -20.30
CA PRO A 72 0.73 9.71 -20.80
C PRO A 72 0.47 10.90 -19.85
N ALA A 73 1.38 11.20 -18.92
CA ALA A 73 1.25 12.30 -17.97
C ALA A 73 1.38 13.67 -18.67
N LYS A 74 0.24 14.34 -18.89
CA LYS A 74 0.16 15.62 -19.64
C LYS A 74 -0.02 16.85 -18.77
N LYS A 75 -0.66 16.71 -17.61
CA LYS A 75 -1.10 17.83 -16.77
C LYS A 75 -0.87 17.52 -15.30
N PHE A 76 -0.65 18.56 -14.52
CA PHE A 76 -0.60 18.50 -13.08
C PHE A 76 -1.16 19.80 -12.51
N CYS A 77 -1.94 19.71 -11.44
CA CYS A 77 -2.47 20.87 -10.72
C CYS A 77 -1.81 20.92 -9.35
N PHE A 78 -1.13 22.04 -9.10
CA PHE A 78 -0.60 22.43 -7.79
C PHE A 78 -1.70 23.12 -6.96
N GLY A 79 -1.39 23.38 -5.69
CA GLY A 79 -2.24 24.14 -4.77
C GLY A 79 -2.61 23.37 -3.52
N ARG A 80 -2.06 22.16 -3.31
CA ARG A 80 -2.35 21.40 -2.10
C ARG A 80 -1.60 21.98 -0.93
N ILE A 81 -2.26 22.00 0.22
CA ILE A 81 -1.69 22.53 1.46
C ILE A 81 -1.28 21.37 2.35
N ASP A 82 -0.11 21.47 2.97
CA ASP A 82 0.38 20.48 3.91
C ASP A 82 -0.48 20.41 5.18
N ASP A 83 -0.69 19.20 5.66
CA ASP A 83 -1.30 18.94 6.96
C ASP A 83 -0.24 19.09 8.05
N VAL A 84 -0.68 19.59 9.21
CA VAL A 84 0.18 19.89 10.34
C VAL A 84 0.60 18.63 11.11
N ASP A 85 -0.29 17.65 11.26
CA ASP A 85 -0.08 16.53 12.19
C ASP A 85 -0.69 15.19 11.76
N GLY A 86 -1.44 15.14 10.65
CA GLY A 86 -2.01 13.90 10.15
C GLY A 86 -3.26 13.42 10.88
N LYS A 87 -3.79 14.14 11.88
CA LYS A 87 -4.96 13.72 12.67
C LYS A 87 -6.20 13.40 11.82
N ARG A 88 -6.33 14.05 10.66
CA ARG A 88 -7.40 13.76 9.68
C ARG A 88 -7.33 12.36 9.06
N SER A 89 -6.25 11.60 9.30
CA SER A 89 -6.08 10.22 8.86
C SER A 89 -6.33 9.17 9.95
N ILE A 90 -6.54 9.58 11.22
CA ILE A 90 -6.76 8.68 12.36
C ILE A 90 -7.95 7.74 12.07
N SER A 91 -9.08 8.31 11.67
CA SER A 91 -10.28 7.55 11.36
C SER A 91 -10.14 6.61 10.15
N LEU A 92 -9.04 6.70 9.39
CA LEU A 92 -8.83 5.86 8.21
C LEU A 92 -8.13 4.54 8.52
N GLY A 93 -7.60 4.32 9.72
CA GLY A 93 -6.80 3.12 9.96
C GLY A 93 -6.12 3.04 11.31
N VAL A 94 -6.82 3.40 12.38
CA VAL A 94 -6.42 3.06 13.76
C VAL A 94 -7.49 2.23 14.46
N GLU A 95 -8.44 1.66 13.70
CA GLU A 95 -9.49 0.80 14.26
C GLU A 95 -8.83 -0.32 15.10
N GLY A 96 -9.22 -0.42 16.37
CA GLY A 96 -8.63 -1.36 17.33
C GLY A 96 -7.27 -0.95 17.93
N VAL A 97 -6.61 0.09 17.43
CA VAL A 97 -5.41 0.67 18.05
C VAL A 97 -5.85 1.58 19.19
N LYS A 98 -5.51 1.22 20.44
CA LYS A 98 -5.66 2.12 21.59
C LYS A 98 -4.58 3.21 21.49
N GLU A 99 -4.95 4.47 21.69
CA GLU A 99 -4.07 5.65 21.68
C GLU A 99 -2.67 5.40 22.30
N CYS A 100 -1.60 5.73 21.58
CA CYS A 100 -0.21 5.41 21.92
C CYS A 100 0.47 6.53 22.69
N ARG A 101 0.20 6.65 23.99
CA ARG A 101 0.91 7.67 24.79
C ARG A 101 2.26 7.16 25.32
N GLY A 102 3.33 7.90 25.00
CA GLY A 102 4.62 7.88 25.72
C GLY A 102 5.56 6.72 25.41
N ASN A 103 6.12 6.66 24.19
CA ASN A 103 7.06 5.61 23.72
C ASN A 103 6.52 4.18 23.85
N LYS A 104 5.21 4.02 24.00
CA LYS A 104 4.56 2.71 24.05
C LYS A 104 4.10 2.32 22.67
N PHE A 105 4.48 1.10 22.33
CA PHE A 105 4.03 0.39 21.15
C PHE A 105 2.54 0.00 21.29
N CYS A 106 1.70 0.41 20.34
CA CYS A 106 0.33 -0.04 20.23
C CYS A 106 0.21 -1.15 19.22
N LYS A 107 -0.56 -2.16 19.59
CA LYS A 107 -0.91 -3.26 18.71
C LYS A 107 -2.35 -3.03 18.24
N SER A 108 -2.58 -3.10 16.92
CA SER A 108 -3.94 -3.35 16.43
C SER A 108 -4.13 -4.86 16.50
N ASP A 109 -4.77 -5.33 17.58
CA ASP A 109 -5.07 -6.75 17.78
C ASP A 109 -6.40 -7.17 17.13
N PHE A 110 -7.12 -6.26 16.48
CA PHE A 110 -8.51 -6.51 16.11
C PHE A 110 -8.71 -6.62 14.60
N GLU A 111 -9.08 -7.83 14.22
CA GLU A 111 -10.00 -8.08 13.11
C GLU A 111 -11.11 -7.02 13.14
N CYS A 112 -11.42 -6.52 11.95
CA CYS A 112 -12.42 -5.48 11.74
C CYS A 112 -13.69 -5.79 12.57
N PRO A 113 -14.25 -4.85 13.34
CA PRO A 113 -15.37 -5.12 14.25
C PRO A 113 -16.55 -5.80 13.56
N VAL A 114 -16.78 -5.48 12.27
CA VAL A 114 -17.66 -6.24 11.38
C VAL A 114 -16.82 -6.78 10.22
N ALA A 115 -16.24 -7.96 10.41
CA ALA A 115 -15.54 -8.68 9.35
C ALA A 115 -16.49 -9.65 8.62
N PHE A 116 -16.17 -9.96 7.37
CA PHE A 116 -16.87 -10.98 6.57
C PHE A 116 -15.86 -11.90 5.88
N ARG A 117 -16.37 -13.02 5.37
CA ARG A 117 -15.65 -13.96 4.51
C ARG A 117 -16.52 -14.32 3.34
N TRP A 118 -15.92 -14.58 2.19
CA TRP A 118 -16.65 -15.17 1.07
C TRP A 118 -17.05 -16.62 1.42
N PRO A 119 -18.19 -17.13 0.94
CA PRO A 119 -18.60 -18.51 1.20
C PRO A 119 -17.55 -19.57 0.79
N GLN A 120 -16.73 -19.26 -0.20
CA GLN A 120 -15.67 -20.12 -0.73
C GLN A 120 -14.32 -19.91 -0.03
N GLN A 121 -14.17 -18.86 0.78
CA GLN A 121 -12.91 -18.53 1.44
C GLN A 121 -12.61 -19.53 2.57
N ASP A 122 -11.34 -19.84 2.76
CA ASP A 122 -10.89 -20.67 3.88
C ASP A 122 -11.21 -19.98 5.22
N PRO A 123 -11.77 -20.69 6.21
CA PRO A 123 -12.04 -20.13 7.53
C PRO A 123 -10.78 -19.64 8.27
N SER A 124 -9.61 -20.19 7.94
CA SER A 124 -8.31 -19.85 8.54
C SER A 124 -7.60 -18.67 7.86
N ASP A 125 -8.02 -18.26 6.65
CA ASP A 125 -7.47 -17.08 5.97
C ASP A 125 -7.79 -15.80 6.76
N HIS A 126 -7.29 -14.63 6.38
CA HIS A 126 -7.68 -13.38 7.03
C HIS A 126 -9.13 -12.98 6.70
N ALA A 127 -9.93 -12.63 7.70
CA ALA A 127 -11.24 -12.05 7.44
C ALA A 127 -11.10 -10.68 6.75
N ARG A 128 -12.11 -10.29 5.97
CA ARG A 128 -12.15 -9.01 5.27
C ARG A 128 -12.97 -8.02 6.04
N CYS A 129 -12.51 -6.79 6.16
CA CYS A 129 -13.35 -5.76 6.74
C CYS A 129 -14.56 -5.51 5.86
N ASN A 130 -15.75 -5.55 6.46
CA ASN A 130 -16.98 -5.20 5.76
C ASN A 130 -16.96 -3.70 5.49
N LEU A 131 -16.88 -3.34 4.21
CA LEU A 131 -16.86 -1.93 3.82
C LEU A 131 -18.17 -1.25 4.23
N THR A 132 -19.31 -1.93 4.06
CA THR A 132 -20.67 -1.41 4.32
C THR A 132 -21.02 -1.15 5.79
N GLN A 133 -20.16 -1.51 6.74
CA GLN A 133 -20.43 -1.28 8.16
C GLN A 133 -20.57 0.22 8.48
N PRO A 134 -21.47 0.61 9.40
CA PRO A 134 -21.55 1.99 9.89
C PRO A 134 -20.19 2.47 10.43
N ASP A 135 -19.91 3.77 10.30
CA ASP A 135 -18.73 4.46 10.83
C ASP A 135 -17.35 3.99 10.31
N ARG A 136 -17.30 3.03 9.39
CA ARG A 136 -16.07 2.72 8.67
C ARG A 136 -15.79 3.80 7.65
N LEU A 137 -14.77 4.59 7.95
CA LEU A 137 -14.20 5.44 6.93
C LEU A 137 -13.32 4.59 6.02
N GLN A 138 -12.56 3.58 6.47
CA GLN A 138 -11.61 2.88 5.58
C GLN A 138 -12.20 2.24 4.30
N ALA A 139 -11.73 2.67 3.13
CA ALA A 139 -12.04 2.12 1.81
C ALA A 139 -11.12 0.95 1.43
N SER A 140 -10.83 0.10 2.42
CA SER A 140 -9.93 -1.05 2.28
C SER A 140 -10.39 -2.19 3.18
N HIS A 141 -10.14 -3.43 2.76
CA HIS A 141 -10.51 -4.64 3.49
C HIS A 141 -9.60 -4.97 4.67
N SER A 142 -8.60 -4.12 4.97
CA SER A 142 -7.79 -4.23 6.19
C SER A 142 -7.21 -2.90 6.62
N VAL A 143 -7.10 -2.71 7.94
CA VAL A 143 -6.35 -1.59 8.51
C VAL A 143 -4.90 -1.65 8.05
N GLY A 144 -4.40 -0.52 7.54
CA GLY A 144 -3.03 -0.39 7.04
C GLY A 144 -2.81 -0.84 5.59
N LEU A 145 -3.84 -1.28 4.86
CA LEU A 145 -3.82 -1.44 3.41
C LEU A 145 -4.45 -0.24 2.70
N ILE A 146 -3.98 0.05 1.48
CA ILE A 146 -4.61 1.07 0.63
C ILE A 146 -5.96 0.57 0.08
N TYR A 147 -6.04 -0.68 -0.39
CA TYR A 147 -7.25 -1.25 -1.00
C TYR A 147 -7.55 -2.69 -0.52
N VAL A 148 -6.79 -3.67 -1.02
CA VAL A 148 -7.07 -5.10 -0.88
C VAL A 148 -5.79 -5.85 -0.52
N TYR A 149 -5.93 -7.07 -0.02
CA TYR A 149 -4.79 -7.96 0.18
C TYR A 149 -4.21 -8.37 -1.18
N PRO A 150 -2.93 -8.13 -1.46
CA PRO A 150 -2.32 -8.46 -2.76
C PRO A 150 -2.32 -9.97 -3.05
N GLU A 151 -2.24 -10.83 -2.03
CA GLU A 151 -2.34 -12.29 -2.16
C GLU A 151 -3.75 -12.77 -2.56
N GLY A 152 -4.78 -11.97 -2.32
CA GLY A 152 -6.18 -12.35 -2.52
C GLY A 152 -6.73 -13.37 -1.51
N PRO A 153 -8.01 -13.76 -1.63
CA PRO A 153 -8.65 -14.70 -0.70
C PRO A 153 -8.21 -16.14 -0.95
N GLU A 154 -7.81 -16.85 0.10
CA GLU A 154 -7.52 -18.28 0.04
C GLU A 154 -8.81 -19.10 -0.01
N LEU A 155 -8.85 -20.10 -0.89
CA LEU A 155 -9.98 -20.99 -1.07
C LEU A 155 -9.95 -22.14 -0.07
N LYS A 156 -11.11 -22.46 0.50
CA LYS A 156 -11.27 -23.71 1.24
C LYS A 156 -11.14 -24.90 0.30
N SER A 157 -10.66 -26.04 0.80
CA SER A 157 -10.44 -27.27 0.02
C SER A 157 -11.67 -27.82 -0.72
N SER A 158 -12.88 -27.45 -0.29
CA SER A 158 -14.15 -27.83 -0.93
C SER A 158 -14.66 -26.82 -1.98
N ALA A 159 -13.98 -25.68 -2.17
CA ALA A 159 -14.40 -24.68 -3.13
C ALA A 159 -14.05 -25.10 -4.57
N ARG A 160 -14.91 -24.70 -5.51
CA ARG A 160 -14.62 -24.83 -6.94
C ARG A 160 -13.41 -23.97 -7.29
N GLY A 161 -12.42 -24.57 -7.96
CA GLY A 161 -11.17 -23.89 -8.32
C GLY A 161 -10.03 -24.11 -7.32
N TYR A 162 -10.29 -24.76 -6.18
CA TYR A 162 -9.24 -25.25 -5.31
C TYR A 162 -8.43 -26.35 -6.02
N ASP A 163 -7.11 -26.27 -5.91
CA ASP A 163 -6.17 -27.29 -6.38
C ASP A 163 -5.10 -27.52 -5.32
N ALA A 164 -5.08 -28.72 -4.74
CA ALA A 164 -4.10 -29.11 -3.72
C ALA A 164 -2.65 -29.02 -4.20
N LYS A 165 -2.40 -28.93 -5.52
CA LYS A 165 -1.07 -28.71 -6.09
C LYS A 165 -0.64 -27.24 -6.10
N GLN A 166 -1.58 -26.30 -6.04
CA GLN A 166 -1.28 -24.87 -6.03
C GLN A 166 -0.79 -24.42 -4.64
N VAL A 167 0.18 -23.51 -4.65
CA VAL A 167 0.67 -22.86 -3.44
C VAL A 167 -0.37 -21.82 -2.97
N HIS A 168 -0.72 -21.85 -1.68
CA HIS A 168 -1.68 -20.94 -1.01
C HIS A 168 -3.13 -20.86 -1.53
N ASN A 169 -3.49 -21.59 -2.61
CA ASN A 169 -4.87 -21.74 -3.11
C ASN A 169 -5.68 -20.42 -3.21
N ARG A 170 -5.05 -19.34 -3.69
CA ARG A 170 -5.66 -18.00 -3.75
C ARG A 170 -6.60 -17.84 -4.96
N SER A 171 -7.71 -17.12 -4.79
CA SER A 171 -8.71 -16.90 -5.85
C SER A 171 -8.60 -15.51 -6.51
N PRO A 172 -8.18 -15.45 -7.79
CA PRO A 172 -8.24 -14.22 -8.58
C PRO A 172 -9.67 -13.69 -8.75
N GLN A 173 -10.67 -14.58 -8.81
CA GLN A 173 -12.07 -14.18 -8.97
C GLN A 173 -12.59 -13.45 -7.74
N LEU A 174 -12.32 -13.97 -6.53
CA LEU A 174 -12.73 -13.27 -5.30
C LEU A 174 -11.93 -11.98 -5.10
N SER A 175 -10.64 -11.98 -5.45
CA SER A 175 -9.82 -10.75 -5.44
C SER A 175 -10.40 -9.67 -6.36
N ALA A 176 -10.89 -10.03 -7.56
CA ALA A 176 -11.55 -9.08 -8.45
C ALA A 176 -12.85 -8.49 -7.88
N LEU A 177 -13.57 -9.22 -7.02
CA LEU A 177 -14.73 -8.69 -6.30
C LEU A 177 -14.31 -7.67 -5.24
N GLU A 178 -13.24 -7.96 -4.48
CA GLU A 178 -12.66 -7.06 -3.48
C GLU A 178 -12.12 -5.77 -4.11
N VAL A 179 -11.42 -5.89 -5.25
CA VAL A 179 -10.95 -4.73 -6.02
C VAL A 179 -12.14 -3.87 -6.45
N ARG A 180 -13.20 -4.47 -6.99
CA ARG A 180 -14.38 -3.70 -7.40
C ARG A 180 -15.08 -3.04 -6.21
N ASP A 181 -15.26 -3.76 -5.11
CA ASP A 181 -15.90 -3.23 -3.89
C ASP A 181 -15.16 -2.00 -3.34
N THR A 182 -13.83 -2.08 -3.25
CA THR A 182 -13.00 -0.95 -2.77
C THR A 182 -12.96 0.22 -3.76
N PHE A 183 -12.68 -0.02 -5.04
CA PHE A 183 -12.50 1.05 -6.02
C PHE A 183 -13.81 1.75 -6.39
N LYS A 184 -14.86 0.97 -6.65
CA LYS A 184 -16.12 1.50 -7.15
C LYS A 184 -16.99 2.04 -6.03
N GLU A 185 -17.26 1.21 -5.04
CA GLU A 185 -18.27 1.53 -4.02
C GLU A 185 -17.76 2.55 -2.98
N ARG A 186 -16.43 2.72 -2.86
CA ARG A 186 -15.83 3.61 -1.83
C ARG A 186 -15.01 4.76 -2.36
N MET A 187 -14.44 4.64 -3.56
CA MET A 187 -13.54 5.65 -4.11
C MET A 187 -14.06 6.30 -5.40
N GLY A 188 -15.18 5.82 -5.93
CA GLY A 188 -15.87 6.45 -7.06
C GLY A 188 -15.24 6.16 -8.42
N TRP A 189 -14.43 5.11 -8.54
CA TRP A 189 -13.86 4.69 -9.81
C TRP A 189 -14.81 3.77 -10.59
N THR A 190 -14.83 3.90 -11.91
CA THR A 190 -15.45 2.90 -12.79
C THR A 190 -14.56 1.66 -12.94
N ASP A 191 -15.14 0.55 -13.41
CA ASP A 191 -14.37 -0.66 -13.77
C ASP A 191 -13.25 -0.34 -14.77
N ARG A 192 -13.52 0.51 -15.77
CA ARG A 192 -12.54 0.91 -16.78
C ARG A 192 -11.38 1.70 -16.18
N GLU A 193 -11.67 2.65 -15.30
CA GLU A 193 -10.62 3.44 -14.65
C GLU A 193 -9.82 2.60 -13.66
N THR A 194 -10.46 1.64 -12.99
CA THR A 194 -9.80 0.68 -12.09
C THR A 194 -8.78 -0.16 -12.86
N VAL A 195 -9.18 -0.75 -13.99
CA VAL A 195 -8.27 -1.52 -14.87
C VAL A 195 -7.14 -0.63 -15.40
N ALA A 196 -7.45 0.60 -15.82
CA ALA A 196 -6.44 1.54 -16.30
C ALA A 196 -5.44 1.95 -15.22
N LEU A 197 -5.90 2.16 -13.98
CA LEU A 197 -5.03 2.54 -12.86
C LEU A 197 -4.11 1.39 -12.45
N ILE A 198 -4.66 0.19 -12.26
CA ILE A 198 -3.89 -1.00 -11.85
C ILE A 198 -2.89 -1.37 -12.96
N GLY A 199 -3.37 -1.54 -14.20
CA GLY A 199 -2.51 -1.95 -15.30
C GLY A 199 -1.48 -0.89 -15.68
N GLY A 200 -1.86 0.38 -15.72
CA GLY A 200 -0.92 1.48 -15.99
C GLY A 200 0.08 1.68 -14.86
N GLY A 201 -0.31 1.48 -13.60
CA GLY A 201 0.61 1.53 -12.46
C GLY A 201 1.63 0.40 -12.50
N HIS A 202 1.16 -0.83 -12.71
CA HIS A 202 2.00 -2.03 -12.75
C HIS A 202 2.81 -2.19 -14.05
N THR A 203 2.63 -1.32 -15.04
CA THR A 203 3.61 -1.17 -16.14
C THR A 203 4.99 -0.77 -15.62
N LEU A 204 5.07 -0.05 -14.49
CA LEU A 204 6.31 0.50 -13.95
C LEU A 204 6.72 -0.19 -12.65
N GLY A 205 8.01 -0.44 -12.51
CA GLY A 205 8.64 -0.91 -11.28
C GLY A 205 8.51 -2.42 -11.06
N ARG A 206 8.48 -2.77 -9.78
CA ARG A 206 8.56 -4.15 -9.27
C ARG A 206 8.11 -4.22 -7.81
N THR A 207 7.85 -5.42 -7.34
CA THR A 207 7.71 -5.74 -5.91
C THR A 207 9.06 -6.14 -5.29
N HIS A 208 9.15 -6.13 -3.96
CA HIS A 208 10.36 -6.47 -3.20
C HIS A 208 10.06 -7.43 -2.03
N GLY A 209 10.72 -8.60 -2.05
CA GLY A 209 10.44 -9.80 -1.27
C GLY A 209 11.65 -10.72 -1.10
N ASN A 210 12.87 -10.18 -1.10
CA ASN A 210 14.10 -10.99 -1.22
C ASN A 210 14.43 -11.90 -0.01
N CYS A 211 13.73 -11.79 1.12
CA CYS A 211 13.82 -12.76 2.21
C CYS A 211 12.47 -13.02 2.87
N ASN A 212 12.41 -14.09 3.66
CA ASN A 212 11.22 -14.44 4.41
C ASN A 212 10.84 -13.31 5.38
N LEU A 213 9.54 -13.04 5.51
CA LEU A 213 9.01 -12.06 6.46
C LEU A 213 9.16 -12.53 7.93
N THR A 214 9.51 -13.79 8.17
CA THR A 214 9.76 -14.33 9.52
C THR A 214 10.97 -13.67 10.17
N GLY A 215 10.77 -13.00 11.30
CA GLY A 215 11.82 -12.26 12.02
C GLY A 215 11.93 -10.78 11.63
N THR A 216 11.10 -10.31 10.70
CA THR A 216 10.95 -8.88 10.42
C THR A 216 10.18 -8.19 11.56
N LYS A 217 10.42 -6.89 11.75
CA LYS A 217 9.70 -6.05 12.73
C LYS A 217 8.17 -6.00 12.48
N TRP A 218 7.67 -6.61 11.39
CA TRP A 218 6.24 -6.82 11.10
C TRP A 218 5.55 -7.75 12.09
N ALA A 219 6.24 -8.80 12.55
CA ALA A 219 5.64 -9.84 13.39
C ALA A 219 5.14 -9.34 14.76
N SER A 220 5.51 -8.12 15.16
CA SER A 220 5.13 -7.51 16.44
C SER A 220 4.25 -6.26 16.34
N HIS A 221 3.80 -5.86 15.13
CA HIS A 221 2.91 -4.71 14.83
C HIS A 221 2.81 -3.61 15.91
N PRO A 222 3.91 -2.92 16.25
CA PRO A 222 3.84 -1.93 17.29
C PRO A 222 3.83 -0.52 16.68
N TYR A 223 2.64 0.06 16.48
CA TYR A 223 2.48 1.48 16.15
C TYR A 223 3.05 2.32 17.28
N ASN A 224 3.76 3.41 17.02
CA ASN A 224 4.33 4.21 18.11
C ASN A 224 4.07 5.72 18.00
N GLU A 225 3.27 6.15 17.03
CA GLU A 225 2.96 7.56 16.72
C GLU A 225 4.16 8.40 16.23
N VAL A 226 5.38 7.87 16.29
CA VAL A 226 6.62 8.57 15.91
C VAL A 226 7.02 8.26 14.46
N GLY A 227 6.33 7.34 13.79
CA GLY A 227 6.55 6.98 12.39
C GLY A 227 7.26 5.63 12.21
N PRO A 228 7.50 5.20 10.96
CA PRO A 228 8.10 3.91 10.67
C PRO A 228 9.53 3.91 11.21
N TYR A 229 9.73 3.23 12.34
CA TYR A 229 11.00 2.91 13.00
C TYR A 229 12.21 3.68 12.46
N PHE A 230 12.28 5.00 12.68
CA PHE A 230 13.54 5.71 12.57
C PHE A 230 14.40 5.13 13.69
N GLU A 231 15.32 4.24 13.35
CA GLU A 231 16.28 3.71 14.32
C GLU A 231 17.06 4.88 14.90
N ALA A 232 16.69 5.33 16.11
CA ALA A 232 17.42 6.03 17.19
C ALA A 232 18.48 7.12 16.87
N GLN A 233 18.83 7.35 15.61
CA GLN A 233 19.91 8.18 15.12
C GLN A 233 19.44 8.89 13.85
N ALA A 234 19.28 10.21 13.97
CA ALA A 234 19.03 11.06 12.83
C ALA A 234 20.14 10.89 11.78
N GLY A 235 19.76 10.67 10.52
CA GLY A 235 20.69 10.59 9.38
C GLY A 235 21.08 9.18 8.91
N SER A 236 20.59 8.10 9.54
CA SER A 236 20.88 6.73 9.08
C SER A 236 20.12 6.32 7.81
N LEU A 237 19.00 7.01 7.49
CA LEU A 237 18.07 6.69 6.40
C LEU A 237 17.51 5.25 6.45
N ARG A 238 17.54 4.60 7.63
CA ARG A 238 17.09 3.23 7.81
C ARG A 238 15.66 3.13 8.36
N GLY A 239 14.81 2.37 7.69
CA GLY A 239 13.40 2.11 7.99
C GLY A 239 13.13 0.68 8.54
N PRO A 240 11.86 0.26 8.62
CA PRO A 240 11.43 -0.91 9.42
C PRO A 240 11.88 -2.27 8.88
N THR A 241 12.26 -2.36 7.61
CA THR A 241 12.79 -3.59 6.99
C THR A 241 14.30 -3.56 6.81
N ASP A 242 14.98 -2.49 7.23
CA ASP A 242 16.44 -2.43 7.10
C ASP A 242 17.15 -3.38 8.05
N GLY A 243 18.25 -3.97 7.58
CA GLY A 243 18.97 -5.00 8.32
C GLY A 243 18.27 -6.36 8.42
N THR A 244 17.05 -6.51 7.89
CA THR A 244 16.30 -7.78 7.96
C THR A 244 16.71 -8.80 6.90
N CYS A 245 17.20 -8.31 5.76
CA CYS A 245 17.69 -9.12 4.65
C CYS A 245 19.12 -8.71 4.32
N GLY A 246 20.00 -9.67 4.01
CA GLY A 246 21.40 -9.40 3.70
C GLY A 246 22.25 -9.06 4.93
N GLN A 247 23.51 -8.67 4.71
CA GLN A 247 24.49 -8.38 5.77
C GLN A 247 25.27 -7.10 5.48
N GLY A 248 25.84 -6.49 6.52
CA GLY A 248 26.73 -5.33 6.39
C GLY A 248 26.02 -4.08 5.86
N ALA A 249 26.73 -3.31 5.02
CA ALA A 249 26.24 -2.02 4.53
C ALA A 249 25.07 -2.14 3.53
N SER A 250 24.91 -3.29 2.85
CA SER A 250 23.85 -3.53 1.88
C SER A 250 22.60 -4.17 2.48
N ALA A 251 22.57 -4.45 3.79
CA ALA A 251 21.43 -5.09 4.44
C ALA A 251 20.17 -4.22 4.35
N GLY A 252 19.09 -4.75 3.76
CA GLY A 252 17.83 -4.05 3.48
C GLY A 252 17.82 -3.19 2.22
N LEU A 253 18.93 -3.13 1.48
CA LEU A 253 19.12 -2.24 0.33
C LEU A 253 19.31 -3.02 -0.98
N ALA A 254 18.91 -2.42 -2.09
CA ALA A 254 19.06 -2.95 -3.44
C ALA A 254 18.53 -4.39 -3.58
N GLU A 255 19.38 -5.35 -3.93
CA GLU A 255 19.02 -6.78 -4.00
C GLU A 255 18.48 -7.34 -2.69
N ASN A 256 18.83 -6.74 -1.54
CA ASN A 256 18.35 -7.17 -0.23
C ASN A 256 17.11 -6.40 0.23
N THR A 257 16.41 -5.70 -0.67
CA THR A 257 15.22 -4.95 -0.26
C THR A 257 14.04 -5.89 -0.01
N LEU A 258 13.36 -5.63 1.11
CA LEU A 258 12.11 -6.26 1.51
C LEU A 258 11.05 -5.19 1.74
N SER A 259 9.88 -5.35 1.12
CA SER A 259 8.73 -4.47 1.28
C SER A 259 7.44 -5.27 1.48
N SER A 260 6.84 -5.80 0.41
CA SER A 260 5.58 -6.54 0.46
C SER A 260 5.75 -8.04 0.66
N GLY A 261 6.96 -8.57 0.43
CA GLY A 261 7.21 -10.03 0.44
C GLY A 261 7.02 -10.69 -0.93
N PHE A 262 6.43 -10.00 -1.91
CA PHE A 262 6.41 -10.41 -3.31
C PHE A 262 7.66 -9.91 -4.02
N GLU A 263 8.21 -10.67 -4.97
CA GLU A 263 9.43 -10.31 -5.68
C GLU A 263 9.23 -10.36 -7.20
N GLY A 264 9.71 -9.33 -7.90
CA GLY A 264 9.81 -9.32 -9.35
C GLY A 264 9.08 -8.16 -10.05
N PRO A 265 9.49 -7.83 -11.29
CA PRO A 265 8.78 -6.89 -12.13
C PRO A 265 7.58 -7.57 -12.81
N TRP A 266 6.60 -6.77 -13.24
CA TRP A 266 5.50 -7.27 -14.09
C TRP A 266 5.83 -7.31 -15.59
N GLY A 267 6.78 -6.49 -16.03
CA GLY A 267 7.16 -6.34 -17.44
C GLY A 267 8.67 -6.47 -17.66
N ARG A 268 9.07 -6.57 -18.93
CA ARG A 268 10.48 -6.76 -19.33
C ARG A 268 11.28 -5.48 -19.24
N THR A 269 10.63 -4.34 -19.42
CA THR A 269 11.26 -3.01 -19.26
C THR A 269 10.58 -2.21 -18.15
N PRO A 270 10.80 -2.54 -16.87
CA PRO A 270 10.06 -1.97 -15.73
C PRO A 270 10.29 -0.47 -15.51
N SER A 271 11.22 0.17 -16.22
CA SER A 271 11.44 1.62 -16.17
C SER A 271 10.78 2.39 -17.31
N GLN A 272 10.11 1.71 -18.24
CA GLN A 272 9.52 2.31 -19.45
C GLN A 272 8.02 2.07 -19.50
N TRP A 273 7.26 3.10 -19.85
CA TRP A 273 5.84 2.96 -20.12
C TRP A 273 5.62 2.19 -21.42
N ASN A 274 4.96 1.04 -21.30
CA ASN A 274 4.64 0.16 -22.42
C ASN A 274 3.39 -0.67 -22.11
N TYR A 275 3.15 -1.72 -22.91
CA TYR A 275 2.02 -2.62 -22.76
C TYR A 275 2.40 -4.01 -22.20
N ASP A 276 3.64 -4.20 -21.72
CA ASP A 276 4.13 -5.51 -21.25
C ASP A 276 3.21 -6.11 -20.17
N PHE A 277 2.69 -5.30 -19.25
CA PHE A 277 1.77 -5.78 -18.20
C PHE A 277 0.52 -6.46 -18.81
N PHE A 278 -0.12 -5.81 -19.77
CA PHE A 278 -1.33 -6.36 -20.39
C PHE A 278 -1.02 -7.48 -21.37
N ASP A 279 0.07 -7.36 -22.12
CA ASP A 279 0.52 -8.41 -23.04
C ASP A 279 0.77 -9.70 -22.26
N ALA A 280 1.51 -9.63 -21.15
CA ALA A 280 1.81 -10.79 -20.32
C ALA A 280 0.54 -11.34 -19.63
N MET A 281 -0.33 -10.48 -19.09
CA MET A 281 -1.56 -10.93 -18.41
C MET A 281 -2.59 -11.57 -19.35
N LEU A 282 -2.59 -11.22 -20.65
CA LEU A 282 -3.58 -11.70 -21.62
C LEU A 282 -3.07 -12.82 -22.52
N ALA A 283 -1.76 -12.88 -22.79
CA ALA A 283 -1.18 -13.84 -23.74
C ALA A 283 -0.49 -15.03 -23.07
N GLU A 284 -0.07 -14.90 -21.81
CA GLU A 284 0.63 -15.97 -21.07
C GLU A 284 -0.34 -16.78 -20.21
N GLU A 285 0.03 -18.02 -19.91
CA GLU A 285 -0.59 -18.80 -18.83
C GLU A 285 0.21 -18.61 -17.54
N TRP A 286 -0.47 -18.29 -16.45
CA TRP A 286 0.14 -18.03 -15.15
C TRP A 286 -0.17 -19.16 -14.16
N GLU A 287 0.87 -19.64 -13.47
CA GLU A 287 0.73 -20.58 -12.36
C GLU A 287 1.14 -19.95 -11.02
N ALA A 288 0.50 -20.39 -9.94
CA ALA A 288 0.84 -19.94 -8.59
C ALA A 288 2.14 -20.61 -8.13
N VAL A 289 3.05 -19.81 -7.57
CA VAL A 289 4.37 -20.22 -7.07
C VAL A 289 4.58 -19.85 -5.60
#